data_AF-R6VA80-F1
#
_entry.id   AF-R6VA80-F1
#
_cell.length_a   1.000
_cell.length_b   1.000
_cell.length_c   1.000
_cell.angle_alpha   90.00
_cell.angle_beta   90.00
_cell.angle_gamma   90.00
#
_symmetry.space_group_name_H-M   'P 1'
#
loop_
_entity.id
_entity.type
_entity.pdbx_description
1 polymer ?
#
loop_
_entity_poly.entity_id
_entity_poly.type
_entity_poly.pdbx_seq_one_letter_code
_entity_poly.pdbx_strand_id
1 'polypeptide(L)'
;MTNILSAKSEKANRVIRNCSFWVTAILVIVLLAGCTGKNTVDSMFQLEEPLLTDLKIKSNSSFQIDSYTISLADGVYDENTKLGLLLFKVINSEGAVDANISSSNQLGGNTFGKRFSIAVMGSHGRTVYAKRDGDDLYILYQFEAKDYINGDLSNSVCLTDFAQLSENGQHGKEYYFSLDTVGKAEKIQIGKTRTMYISALGFLVEAEKPYTIKDMKLVMKDGSEIEIINDDNYVSLSSSNEDGDKKSSYVYNQFFKKFIDCSKVDKVVCNGHTYSVAD
;
A
#
# COMPACT_ATOMS: atom_id res chain seq x y z
N MET A 1 39.10 -4.67 61.43
CA MET A 1 38.99 -3.93 60.15
C MET A 1 38.28 -4.72 59.03
N THR A 2 38.02 -6.02 59.22
CA THR A 2 37.49 -6.94 58.19
C THR A 2 35.97 -6.85 57.95
N ASN A 3 35.18 -6.47 58.96
CA ASN A 3 33.70 -6.44 58.85
C ASN A 3 33.13 -5.25 58.06
N ILE A 4 33.88 -4.14 57.93
CA ILE A 4 33.39 -2.92 57.25
C ILE A 4 33.50 -3.05 55.72
N LEU A 5 34.50 -3.79 55.23
CA LEU A 5 34.72 -4.03 53.80
C LEU A 5 33.68 -4.99 53.20
N SER A 6 33.29 -6.03 53.95
CA SER A 6 32.23 -6.97 53.56
C SER A 6 30.87 -6.27 53.42
N ALA A 7 30.48 -5.42 54.39
CA ALA A 7 29.20 -4.71 54.34
C ALA A 7 29.10 -3.67 53.22
N LYS A 8 30.21 -3.02 52.82
CA LYS A 8 30.25 -2.11 51.66
C LYS A 8 30.13 -2.86 50.34
N SER A 9 30.80 -4.02 50.21
CA SER A 9 30.71 -4.90 49.04
C SER A 9 29.29 -5.42 48.82
N GLU A 10 28.60 -5.82 49.89
CA GLU A 10 27.25 -6.38 49.82
C GLU A 10 26.20 -5.32 49.42
N LYS A 11 26.34 -4.08 49.92
CA LYS A 11 25.51 -2.94 49.49
C LYS A 11 25.74 -2.58 48.02
N ALA A 12 26.98 -2.55 47.56
CA ALA A 12 27.31 -2.27 46.15
C ALA A 12 26.74 -3.35 45.22
N ASN A 13 26.89 -4.63 45.55
CA ASN A 13 26.30 -5.74 44.79
C ASN A 13 24.77 -5.70 44.76
N ARG A 14 24.12 -5.29 45.86
CA ARG A 14 22.66 -5.14 45.91
C ARG A 14 22.15 -3.99 45.04
N VAL A 15 22.89 -2.87 44.96
CA VAL A 15 22.58 -1.74 44.07
C VAL A 15 22.77 -2.13 42.60
N ILE A 16 23.88 -2.79 42.25
CA ILE A 16 24.16 -3.25 40.88
C ILE A 16 23.09 -4.25 40.40
N ARG A 17 22.70 -5.20 41.26
CA ARG A 17 21.67 -6.20 40.94
C ARG A 17 20.30 -5.56 40.74
N ASN A 18 19.94 -4.57 41.56
CA ASN A 18 18.69 -3.83 41.39
C ASN A 18 18.71 -2.97 40.12
N CYS A 19 19.81 -2.28 39.80
CA CYS A 19 19.95 -1.52 38.56
C CYS A 19 19.87 -2.42 37.32
N SER A 20 20.53 -3.57 37.33
CA SER A 20 20.46 -4.56 36.23
C SER A 20 19.03 -5.07 36.03
N PHE A 21 18.28 -5.34 37.10
CA PHE A 21 16.88 -5.75 37.00
C PHE A 21 16.01 -4.66 36.35
N TRP A 22 16.15 -3.40 36.76
CA TRP A 22 15.40 -2.28 36.17
C TRP A 22 15.73 -2.03 34.70
N VAL A 23 17.01 -2.12 34.29
CA VAL A 23 17.42 -1.99 32.89
C VAL A 23 16.81 -3.11 32.03
N THR A 24 16.81 -4.35 32.54
CA THR A 24 16.25 -5.49 31.80
C THR A 24 14.73 -5.38 31.67
N ALA A 25 14.04 -4.94 32.73
CA ALA A 25 12.59 -4.71 32.72
C ALA A 25 12.18 -3.61 31.73
N ILE A 26 12.94 -2.50 31.68
CA ILE A 26 12.70 -1.43 30.71
C ILE A 26 12.90 -1.93 29.28
N LEU A 27 13.96 -2.71 29.02
CA LEU A 27 14.22 -3.28 27.69
C LEU A 27 13.07 -4.19 27.24
N VAL A 28 12.54 -5.03 28.14
CA VAL A 28 11.39 -5.90 27.86
C VAL A 28 10.12 -5.10 27.58
N ILE A 29 9.86 -4.02 28.33
CA ILE A 29 8.71 -3.14 28.08
C ILE A 29 8.85 -2.42 26.72
N VAL A 30 10.05 -1.94 26.36
CA VAL A 30 10.31 -1.31 25.05
C VAL A 30 10.13 -2.32 23.92
N LEU A 31 10.63 -3.55 24.07
CA LEU A 31 10.44 -4.63 23.09
C LEU A 31 8.96 -5.01 22.95
N LEU A 32 8.24 -5.16 24.07
CA LEU A 32 6.81 -5.47 24.07
C LEU A 32 5.98 -4.33 23.46
N ALA A 33 6.30 -3.07 23.77
CA ALA A 33 5.65 -1.89 23.18
C ALA A 33 5.89 -1.82 21.66
N GLY A 34 7.13 -2.07 21.22
CA GLY A 34 7.48 -2.15 19.80
C GLY A 34 6.76 -3.30 19.08
N CYS A 35 6.57 -4.45 19.74
CA CYS A 35 5.78 -5.55 19.20
C CYS A 35 4.28 -5.22 19.13
N THR A 36 3.71 -4.54 20.13
CA THR A 36 2.28 -4.18 20.12
C THR A 36 1.93 -3.11 19.09
N GLY A 37 2.83 -2.13 18.88
CA GLY A 37 2.67 -1.09 17.89
C GLY A 37 2.73 -1.63 16.46
N LYS A 38 3.78 -2.43 16.20
CA LYS A 38 3.99 -3.16 14.95
C LYS A 38 2.78 -4.04 14.59
N ASN A 39 2.32 -4.88 15.53
CA ASN A 39 1.15 -5.75 15.32
C ASN A 39 -0.15 -4.98 15.00
N THR A 40 -0.28 -3.71 15.43
CA THR A 40 -1.51 -2.91 15.27
C THR A 40 -1.55 -2.13 13.96
N VAL A 41 -0.39 -1.81 13.39
CA VAL A 41 -0.24 -1.20 12.06
C VAL A 41 -0.29 -2.28 10.98
N ASP A 42 0.43 -3.40 11.20
CA ASP A 42 0.50 -4.52 10.27
C ASP A 42 -0.87 -5.20 10.08
N SER A 43 -1.64 -5.37 11.16
CA SER A 43 -3.00 -5.92 11.09
C SER A 43 -3.98 -5.04 10.31
N MET A 44 -3.70 -3.74 10.22
CA MET A 44 -4.63 -2.79 9.59
C MET A 44 -4.40 -2.66 8.10
N PHE A 45 -3.16 -2.77 7.65
CA PHE A 45 -2.82 -2.61 6.24
C PHE A 45 -2.66 -3.95 5.49
N GLN A 46 -2.67 -5.09 6.21
CA GLN A 46 -2.74 -6.45 5.67
C GLN A 46 -1.69 -6.75 4.58
N LEU A 47 -0.58 -6.01 4.55
CA LEU A 47 0.46 -6.20 3.55
C LEU A 47 1.30 -7.47 3.82
N GLU A 48 1.27 -8.02 5.02
CA GLU A 48 1.92 -9.31 5.35
C GLU A 48 1.12 -10.54 4.89
N GLU A 49 -0.05 -10.33 4.27
CA GLU A 49 -0.89 -11.43 3.76
C GLU A 49 -0.10 -12.29 2.75
N PRO A 50 0.01 -13.61 2.98
CA PRO A 50 0.82 -14.49 2.12
C PRO A 50 0.43 -14.41 0.64
N LEU A 51 -0.85 -14.15 0.34
CA LEU A 51 -1.38 -13.98 -1.02
C LEU A 51 -0.76 -12.82 -1.79
N LEU A 52 -0.17 -11.86 -1.08
CA LEU A 52 0.45 -10.67 -1.67
C LEU A 52 1.96 -10.83 -1.88
N THR A 53 2.56 -11.94 -1.42
CA THR A 53 4.02 -12.15 -1.45
C THR A 53 4.60 -11.97 -2.85
N ASP A 54 3.92 -12.49 -3.86
CA ASP A 54 4.36 -12.42 -5.24
C ASP A 54 4.18 -11.04 -5.88
N LEU A 55 3.46 -10.12 -5.22
CA LEU A 55 3.24 -8.74 -5.66
C LEU A 55 4.10 -7.73 -4.91
N LYS A 56 4.94 -8.18 -3.98
CA LYS A 56 5.80 -7.32 -3.16
C LYS A 56 6.76 -6.53 -4.03
N ILE A 57 6.74 -5.20 -3.84
CA ILE A 57 7.73 -4.32 -4.45
C ILE A 57 8.95 -4.27 -3.53
N LYS A 58 10.13 -4.15 -4.14
CA LYS A 58 11.36 -3.83 -3.39
C LYS A 58 11.58 -2.33 -3.45
N SER A 59 11.83 -1.72 -2.30
CA SER A 59 12.28 -0.34 -2.23
C SER A 59 13.22 -0.16 -1.05
N ASN A 60 14.29 0.60 -1.29
CA ASN A 60 15.17 1.11 -0.23
C ASN A 60 15.07 2.64 -0.15
N SER A 61 13.99 3.21 -0.68
CA SER A 61 13.83 4.66 -0.86
C SER A 61 13.42 5.32 0.46
N SER A 62 14.29 6.20 0.95
CA SER A 62 14.05 7.00 2.16
C SER A 62 14.67 8.39 2.01
N PHE A 63 13.97 9.40 2.50
CA PHE A 63 14.42 10.78 2.51
C PHE A 63 14.57 11.29 3.94
N GLN A 64 15.71 11.91 4.23
CA GLN A 64 15.90 12.71 5.44
C GLN A 64 15.72 14.18 5.07
N ILE A 65 14.72 14.84 5.66
CA ILE A 65 14.40 16.26 5.42
C ILE A 65 14.22 16.93 6.78
N ASP A 66 15.22 17.70 7.20
CA ASP A 66 15.30 18.29 8.53
C ASP A 66 15.11 17.21 9.63
N SER A 67 14.14 17.39 10.52
CA SER A 67 13.79 16.43 11.58
C SER A 67 13.00 15.20 11.09
N TYR A 68 12.61 15.16 9.82
CA TYR A 68 11.78 14.09 9.27
C TYR A 68 12.59 13.02 8.54
N THR A 69 12.25 11.76 8.81
CA THR A 69 12.60 10.62 7.97
C THR A 69 11.33 10.07 7.33
N ILE A 70 11.27 10.03 6.00
CA ILE A 70 10.12 9.53 5.24
C ILE A 70 10.58 8.40 4.34
N SER A 71 10.07 7.20 4.55
CA SER A 71 10.49 5.98 3.85
C SER A 71 9.30 5.27 3.20
N LEU A 72 9.50 4.70 2.01
CA LEU A 72 8.61 3.67 1.47
C LEU A 72 8.96 2.35 2.17
N ALA A 73 8.19 1.99 3.18
CA ALA A 73 8.51 0.92 4.12
C ALA A 73 8.11 -0.46 3.59
N ASP A 74 7.00 -0.54 2.86
CA ASP A 74 6.50 -1.75 2.23
C ASP A 74 5.55 -1.36 1.07
N GLY A 75 5.23 -2.30 0.21
CA GLY A 75 4.22 -2.10 -0.80
C GLY A 75 4.01 -3.31 -1.70
N VAL A 76 2.89 -3.28 -2.41
CA VAL A 76 2.54 -4.26 -3.42
C VAL A 76 1.99 -3.52 -4.62
N TYR A 77 2.34 -3.99 -5.81
CA TYR A 77 1.85 -3.43 -7.06
C TYR A 77 1.82 -4.50 -8.13
N ASP A 78 0.72 -4.58 -8.86
CA ASP A 78 0.62 -5.40 -10.06
C ASP A 78 0.47 -4.52 -11.30
N GLU A 79 1.43 -4.64 -12.21
CA GLU A 79 1.50 -3.83 -13.43
C GLU A 79 0.44 -4.20 -14.47
N ASN A 80 -0.18 -5.38 -14.37
CA ASN A 80 -1.21 -5.83 -15.31
C ASN A 80 -2.59 -5.39 -14.84
N THR A 81 -2.89 -5.46 -13.54
CA THR A 81 -4.14 -4.91 -12.98
C THR A 81 -4.08 -3.41 -12.71
N LYS A 82 -2.88 -2.82 -12.70
CA LYS A 82 -2.63 -1.40 -12.38
C LYS A 82 -3.08 -1.01 -10.98
N LEU A 83 -3.09 -1.96 -10.05
CA LEU A 83 -3.53 -1.76 -8.67
C LEU A 83 -2.31 -1.81 -7.75
N GLY A 84 -2.26 -0.92 -6.78
CA GLY A 84 -1.19 -0.93 -5.79
C GLY A 84 -1.56 -0.37 -4.43
N LEU A 85 -0.78 -0.82 -3.45
CA LEU A 85 -0.82 -0.39 -2.05
C LEU A 85 0.63 -0.03 -1.65
N LEU A 86 0.87 1.20 -1.22
CA LEU A 86 2.19 1.66 -0.76
C LEU A 86 2.11 2.08 0.70
N LEU A 87 2.96 1.52 1.55
CA LEU A 87 3.05 1.87 2.95
C LEU A 87 4.26 2.77 3.19
N PHE A 88 4.00 4.00 3.59
CA PHE A 88 5.02 4.95 4.00
C PHE A 88 5.13 5.00 5.51
N LYS A 89 6.37 5.08 6.00
CA LYS A 89 6.66 5.37 7.40
C LYS A 89 7.25 6.77 7.49
N VAL A 90 6.69 7.58 8.38
CA VAL A 90 7.13 8.94 8.67
C VAL A 90 7.52 9.03 10.13
N ILE A 91 8.77 9.41 10.38
CA ILE A 91 9.33 9.65 11.72
C ILE A 91 9.68 11.14 11.80
N ASN A 92 9.39 11.77 12.93
CA ASN A 92 9.89 13.10 13.24
C ASN A 92 10.69 13.03 14.55
N SER A 93 11.97 13.37 14.50
CA SER A 93 12.86 13.34 15.67
C SER A 93 12.49 14.34 16.77
N GLU A 94 11.64 15.32 16.46
CA GLU A 94 11.17 16.35 17.40
C GLU A 94 9.85 15.99 18.10
N GLY A 95 9.28 14.81 17.81
CA GLY A 95 8.07 14.29 18.44
C GLY A 95 7.03 13.82 17.41
N ALA A 96 5.78 13.62 17.85
CA ALA A 96 4.72 13.11 16.99
C ALA A 96 4.54 13.90 15.68
N VAL A 97 4.47 13.20 14.56
CA VAL A 97 4.24 13.80 13.22
C VAL A 97 2.85 14.42 13.14
N ASP A 98 2.68 15.71 12.93
CA ASP A 98 1.33 16.30 12.80
C ASP A 98 0.55 15.69 11.63
N ALA A 99 -0.70 15.27 11.82
CA ALA A 99 -1.55 14.71 10.76
C ALA A 99 -3.02 14.73 11.21
N ASN A 100 -3.89 15.17 10.31
CA ASN A 100 -5.34 15.12 10.51
C ASN A 100 -5.87 13.77 10.04
N ILE A 101 -6.24 12.89 10.96
CA ILE A 101 -6.71 11.53 10.67
C ILE A 101 -8.17 11.42 11.08
N SER A 102 -9.06 11.06 10.15
CA SER A 102 -10.48 10.85 10.44
C SER A 102 -10.71 9.60 11.30
N SER A 103 -11.93 9.43 11.83
CA SER A 103 -12.32 8.19 12.53
C SER A 103 -12.32 6.95 11.63
N SER A 104 -12.42 7.13 10.30
CA SER A 104 -12.24 6.07 9.31
C SER A 104 -10.78 5.88 8.87
N ASN A 105 -9.84 6.50 9.59
CA ASN A 105 -8.41 6.49 9.33
C ASN A 105 -8.01 7.09 7.98
N GLN A 106 -8.80 8.02 7.43
CA GLN A 106 -8.41 8.73 6.21
C GLN A 106 -7.53 9.94 6.55
N LEU A 107 -6.51 10.17 5.73
CA LEU A 107 -5.62 11.33 5.86
C LEU A 107 -6.29 12.58 5.30
N GLY A 108 -6.71 13.48 6.19
CA GLY A 108 -7.35 14.75 5.83
C GLY A 108 -6.42 15.65 5.01
N GLY A 109 -6.91 16.14 3.87
CA GLY A 109 -6.16 17.03 2.98
C GLY A 109 -4.97 16.38 2.28
N ASN A 110 -4.72 15.07 2.47
CA ASN A 110 -3.55 14.35 1.98
C ASN A 110 -2.20 14.96 2.42
N THR A 111 -2.17 15.68 3.53
CA THR A 111 -0.95 16.31 4.05
C THR A 111 -0.60 15.84 5.46
N PHE A 112 0.70 15.86 5.77
CA PHE A 112 1.24 15.53 7.09
C PHE A 112 2.44 16.45 7.43
N GLY A 113 2.78 16.56 8.70
CA GLY A 113 3.74 17.54 9.24
C GLY A 113 3.38 19.00 8.95
N LYS A 114 2.13 19.28 8.52
CA LYS A 114 1.70 20.56 7.91
C LYS A 114 2.58 21.02 6.74
N ARG A 115 3.27 20.09 6.08
CA ARG A 115 4.39 20.39 5.17
C ARG A 115 4.48 19.45 3.97
N PHE A 116 4.15 18.19 4.18
CA PHE A 116 4.40 17.16 3.18
C PHE A 116 3.10 16.62 2.61
N SER A 117 3.17 16.19 1.35
CA SER A 117 2.13 15.39 0.67
C SER A 117 2.80 14.27 -0.10
N ILE A 118 2.12 13.12 -0.19
CA ILE A 118 2.54 12.02 -1.06
C ILE A 118 1.50 11.84 -2.16
N ALA A 119 1.95 11.64 -3.39
CA ALA A 119 1.10 11.38 -4.53
C ALA A 119 1.69 10.29 -5.42
N VAL A 120 0.80 9.49 -6.04
CA VAL A 120 1.15 8.65 -7.18
C VAL A 120 0.68 9.37 -8.44
N MET A 121 1.62 9.93 -9.20
CA MET A 121 1.35 10.60 -10.46
C MET A 121 0.68 9.64 -11.45
N GLY A 122 -0.33 10.14 -12.16
CA GLY A 122 -1.08 9.31 -13.10
C GLY A 122 -2.07 8.34 -12.44
N SER A 123 -2.37 8.45 -11.15
CA SER A 123 -3.49 7.71 -10.54
C SER A 123 -4.84 8.35 -10.89
N HIS A 124 -5.86 7.57 -11.25
CA HIS A 124 -7.24 8.07 -11.44
C HIS A 124 -8.17 7.74 -10.26
N GLY A 125 -7.87 6.68 -9.51
CA GLY A 125 -8.52 6.33 -8.26
C GLY A 125 -7.47 6.27 -7.14
N ARG A 126 -7.79 6.87 -5.98
CA ARG A 126 -6.93 6.76 -4.80
C ARG A 126 -7.71 6.85 -3.50
N THR A 127 -7.22 6.14 -2.49
CA THR A 127 -7.61 6.32 -1.09
C THR A 127 -6.36 6.33 -0.22
N VAL A 128 -6.25 7.32 0.67
CA VAL A 128 -5.09 7.47 1.56
C VAL A 128 -5.54 7.26 2.99
N TYR A 129 -5.02 6.20 3.60
CA TYR A 129 -5.22 5.89 5.00
C TYR A 129 -4.00 6.28 5.80
N ALA A 130 -4.20 6.64 7.06
CA ALA A 130 -3.12 6.98 7.96
C ALA A 130 -3.41 6.50 9.38
N LYS A 131 -2.37 6.10 10.09
CA LYS A 131 -2.44 5.66 11.48
C LYS A 131 -1.16 6.01 12.22
N ARG A 132 -1.30 6.27 13.52
CA ARG A 132 -0.17 6.48 14.43
C ARG A 132 0.20 5.19 15.14
N ASP A 133 1.49 5.04 15.39
CA ASP A 133 2.03 4.11 16.37
C ASP A 133 3.07 4.86 17.20
N GLY A 134 2.68 5.24 18.42
CA GLY A 134 3.42 6.24 19.19
C GLY A 134 3.53 7.57 18.43
N ASP A 135 4.77 8.04 18.27
CA ASP A 135 5.09 9.28 17.56
C ASP A 135 5.20 9.10 16.03
N ASP A 136 5.35 7.84 15.58
CA ASP A 136 5.49 7.51 14.17
C ASP A 136 4.13 7.57 13.45
N LEU A 137 4.14 8.00 12.20
CA LEU A 137 2.98 8.01 11.32
C LEU A 137 3.18 7.01 10.17
N TYR A 138 2.20 6.15 9.98
CA TYR A 138 2.14 5.23 8.86
C TYR A 138 1.03 5.65 7.90
N ILE A 139 1.33 5.70 6.61
CA ILE A 139 0.41 6.14 5.56
C ILE A 139 0.30 5.02 4.53
N LEU A 140 -0.89 4.47 4.34
CA LEU A 140 -1.18 3.52 3.27
C LEU A 140 -1.84 4.26 2.10
N TYR A 141 -1.17 4.22 0.96
CA TYR A 141 -1.65 4.78 -0.29
C TYR A 141 -2.19 3.66 -1.17
N GLN A 142 -3.51 3.57 -1.28
CA GLN A 142 -4.19 2.67 -2.22
C GLN A 142 -4.48 3.41 -3.51
N PHE A 143 -4.08 2.86 -4.66
CA PHE A 143 -4.21 3.54 -5.95
C PHE A 143 -4.51 2.63 -7.13
N GLU A 144 -5.15 3.24 -8.13
CA GLU A 144 -5.37 2.73 -9.49
C GLU A 144 -4.55 3.58 -10.46
N ALA A 145 -3.55 2.98 -11.10
CA ALA A 145 -2.68 3.63 -12.08
C ALA A 145 -3.35 3.74 -13.46
N LYS A 146 -3.19 4.88 -14.15
CA LYS A 146 -3.60 5.05 -15.56
C LYS A 146 -2.68 4.25 -16.51
N ASP A 147 -3.22 3.89 -17.67
CA ASP A 147 -2.53 3.17 -18.77
C ASP A 147 -1.23 3.84 -19.25
N TYR A 148 -1.06 5.15 -19.06
CA TYR A 148 0.13 5.88 -19.51
C TYR A 148 1.34 5.76 -18.58
N ILE A 149 1.22 5.09 -17.43
CA ILE A 149 2.40 4.63 -16.68
C ILE A 149 2.98 3.44 -17.45
N ASN A 150 3.63 3.74 -18.57
CA ASN A 150 4.36 2.77 -19.38
C ASN A 150 5.63 2.39 -18.62
N GLY A 151 5.56 1.30 -17.87
CA GLY A 151 6.71 0.51 -17.45
C GLY A 151 7.66 1.14 -16.43
N ASP A 152 7.42 2.36 -15.97
CA ASP A 152 8.32 2.98 -15.00
C ASP A 152 7.59 3.79 -13.91
N LEU A 153 7.17 3.09 -12.85
CA LEU A 153 6.72 3.73 -11.61
C LEU A 153 7.87 4.43 -10.85
N SER A 154 9.14 4.27 -11.26
CA SER A 154 10.29 4.73 -10.47
C SER A 154 10.37 6.23 -10.25
N ASN A 155 9.56 7.01 -10.99
CA ASN A 155 9.38 8.46 -10.80
C ASN A 155 7.90 8.86 -10.66
N SER A 156 7.00 7.92 -10.40
CA SER A 156 5.57 8.22 -10.26
C SER A 156 5.17 8.50 -8.82
N VAL A 157 5.94 8.03 -7.84
CA VAL A 157 5.62 8.24 -6.42
C VAL A 157 6.39 9.45 -5.91
N CYS A 158 5.68 10.56 -5.73
CA CYS A 158 6.24 11.86 -5.38
C CYS A 158 5.91 12.23 -3.93
N LEU A 159 6.93 12.61 -3.17
CA LEU A 159 6.84 13.37 -1.93
C LEU A 159 7.07 14.84 -2.25
N THR A 160 6.06 15.69 -2.01
CA THR A 160 6.19 17.14 -2.11
C THR A 160 6.45 17.74 -0.74
N ASP A 161 7.50 18.53 -0.62
CA ASP A 161 7.80 19.40 0.52
C ASP A 161 7.36 20.83 0.19
N PHE A 162 6.32 21.33 0.88
CA PHE A 162 5.82 22.69 0.66
C PHE A 162 6.59 23.77 1.42
N ALA A 163 7.51 23.42 2.32
CA ALA A 163 8.36 24.40 3.00
C ALA A 163 9.60 24.77 2.18
N GLN A 164 9.98 23.91 1.21
CA GLN A 164 11.06 24.17 0.27
C GLN A 164 10.44 24.40 -1.11
N LEU A 165 10.89 25.42 -1.84
CA LEU A 165 10.45 25.62 -3.21
C LEU A 165 11.29 24.78 -4.18
N SER A 166 10.68 24.37 -5.29
CA SER A 166 11.40 23.82 -6.44
C SER A 166 12.36 24.84 -7.05
N GLU A 167 13.26 24.40 -7.92
CA GLU A 167 14.30 25.26 -8.52
C GLU A 167 13.73 26.46 -9.28
N ASN A 168 12.53 26.32 -9.86
CA ASN A 168 11.84 27.39 -10.57
C ASN A 168 10.94 28.25 -9.66
N GLY A 169 10.85 27.94 -8.37
CA GLY A 169 10.12 28.71 -7.37
C GLY A 169 8.60 28.61 -7.45
N GLN A 170 8.03 27.77 -8.32
CA GLN A 170 6.58 27.77 -8.60
C GLN A 170 5.77 26.76 -7.78
N HIS A 171 6.42 25.71 -7.27
CA HIS A 171 5.78 24.63 -6.51
C HIS A 171 6.71 24.15 -5.38
N GLY A 172 6.18 23.29 -4.51
CA GLY A 172 7.00 22.65 -3.46
C GLY A 172 8.08 21.77 -4.07
N LYS A 173 9.19 21.55 -3.34
CA LYS A 173 10.28 20.70 -3.79
C LYS A 173 9.84 19.24 -3.79
N GLU A 174 10.15 18.52 -4.85
CA GLU A 174 9.70 17.14 -5.06
C GLU A 174 10.84 16.14 -4.88
N TYR A 175 10.51 15.01 -4.26
CA TYR A 175 11.38 13.87 -4.05
C TYR A 175 10.67 12.61 -4.56
N TYR A 176 11.36 11.78 -5.32
CA TYR A 176 10.76 10.66 -6.04
C TYR A 176 11.23 9.32 -5.49
N PHE A 177 10.29 8.50 -5.01
CA PHE A 177 10.60 7.15 -4.56
C PHE A 177 10.75 6.21 -5.75
N SER A 178 11.87 5.50 -5.79
CA SER A 178 12.05 4.39 -6.73
C SER A 178 11.46 3.11 -6.16
N LEU A 179 10.80 2.35 -7.01
CA LEU A 179 10.23 1.03 -6.70
C LEU A 179 10.25 0.14 -7.94
N ASP A 180 10.46 -1.15 -7.72
CA ASP A 180 10.39 -2.17 -8.77
C ASP A 180 8.93 -2.58 -9.02
N THR A 181 8.55 -2.77 -10.28
CA THR A 181 7.22 -3.28 -10.64
C THR A 181 7.21 -4.80 -10.75
N VAL A 182 6.02 -5.38 -10.55
CA VAL A 182 5.79 -6.81 -10.69
C VAL A 182 4.54 -7.03 -11.54
N GLY A 183 4.57 -8.00 -12.45
CA GLY A 183 3.42 -8.40 -13.27
C GLY A 183 3.12 -9.88 -13.09
N LYS A 184 2.23 -10.20 -12.16
CA LYS A 184 1.88 -11.59 -11.81
C LYS A 184 0.41 -11.92 -11.98
N ALA A 185 -0.41 -10.94 -12.40
CA ALA A 185 -1.80 -11.20 -12.72
C ALA A 185 -1.96 -12.30 -13.77
N GLU A 186 -2.94 -13.16 -13.55
CA GLU A 186 -3.40 -14.14 -14.53
C GLU A 186 -4.19 -13.44 -15.63
N LYS A 187 -4.03 -13.89 -16.88
CA LYS A 187 -4.69 -13.33 -18.05
C LYS A 187 -5.80 -14.25 -18.54
N ILE A 188 -7.00 -13.72 -18.70
CA ILE A 188 -8.21 -14.45 -19.08
C ILE A 188 -8.84 -13.78 -20.29
N GLN A 189 -9.14 -14.55 -21.33
CA GLN A 189 -9.76 -14.04 -22.54
C GLN A 189 -11.29 -14.03 -22.42
N ILE A 190 -11.92 -12.85 -22.41
CA ILE A 190 -13.38 -12.70 -22.29
C ILE A 190 -14.00 -12.52 -23.68
N GLY A 191 -14.28 -13.63 -24.35
CA GLY A 191 -14.72 -13.60 -25.75
C GLY A 191 -13.61 -13.09 -26.67
N LYS A 192 -13.93 -12.51 -27.84
CA LYS A 192 -12.91 -12.27 -28.88
C LYS A 192 -12.09 -10.99 -28.74
N THR A 193 -12.61 -9.98 -28.04
CA THR A 193 -12.06 -8.60 -28.09
C THR A 193 -11.82 -8.00 -26.71
N ARG A 194 -11.79 -8.85 -25.67
CA ARG A 194 -11.66 -8.40 -24.29
C ARG A 194 -10.73 -9.30 -23.52
N THR A 195 -9.93 -8.69 -22.66
CA THR A 195 -8.97 -9.36 -21.80
C THR A 195 -9.26 -8.96 -20.37
N MET A 196 -9.22 -9.92 -19.45
CA MET A 196 -9.21 -9.67 -18.02
C MET A 196 -7.86 -10.05 -17.45
N TYR A 197 -7.33 -9.21 -16.59
CA TYR A 197 -6.19 -9.50 -15.73
C TYR A 197 -6.70 -9.62 -14.31
N ILE A 198 -6.27 -10.64 -13.57
CA ILE A 198 -6.66 -10.84 -12.17
C ILE A 198 -5.43 -11.09 -11.30
N SER A 199 -5.30 -10.34 -10.21
CA SER A 199 -4.26 -10.49 -9.19
C SER A 199 -4.92 -10.59 -7.81
N ALA A 200 -4.14 -10.92 -6.79
CA ALA A 200 -4.67 -11.00 -5.42
C ALA A 200 -5.30 -9.68 -4.94
N LEU A 201 -4.90 -8.54 -5.51
CA LEU A 201 -5.44 -7.21 -5.20
C LEU A 201 -6.82 -6.96 -5.80
N GLY A 202 -7.09 -7.50 -6.98
CA GLY A 202 -8.24 -7.09 -7.79
C GLY A 202 -8.10 -7.52 -9.24
N PHE A 203 -8.80 -6.81 -10.12
CA PHE A 203 -8.83 -7.13 -11.54
C PHE A 203 -8.80 -5.89 -12.42
N LEU A 204 -8.47 -6.10 -13.69
CA LEU A 204 -8.61 -5.13 -14.76
C LEU A 204 -9.27 -5.82 -15.96
N VAL A 205 -10.26 -5.17 -16.58
CA VAL A 205 -10.84 -5.58 -17.87
C VAL A 205 -10.51 -4.54 -18.91
N GLU A 206 -9.93 -5.01 -20.01
CA GLU A 206 -9.61 -4.21 -21.19
C GLU A 206 -10.48 -4.69 -22.36
N ALA A 207 -11.05 -3.75 -23.12
CA ALA A 207 -11.84 -4.01 -24.31
C ALA A 207 -11.42 -3.12 -25.49
N GLU A 208 -11.53 -3.64 -26.72
CA GLU A 208 -11.30 -2.85 -27.94
C GLU A 208 -12.50 -1.98 -28.34
N LYS A 209 -13.66 -2.21 -27.73
CA LYS A 209 -14.93 -1.53 -28.02
C LYS A 209 -15.69 -1.27 -26.72
N PRO A 210 -16.60 -0.28 -26.70
CA PRO A 210 -17.46 -0.06 -25.53
C PRO A 210 -18.17 -1.34 -25.12
N TYR A 211 -18.16 -1.61 -23.82
CA TYR A 211 -18.76 -2.83 -23.27
C TYR A 211 -19.29 -2.55 -21.87
N THR A 212 -20.48 -3.09 -21.61
CA THR A 212 -21.11 -3.00 -20.29
C THR A 212 -21.01 -4.34 -19.60
N ILE A 213 -20.43 -4.33 -18.40
CA ILE A 213 -20.39 -5.47 -17.49
C ILE A 213 -21.50 -5.27 -16.48
N LYS A 214 -22.49 -6.16 -16.49
CA LYS A 214 -23.66 -6.13 -15.61
C LYS A 214 -23.54 -7.13 -14.47
N ASP A 215 -23.08 -8.32 -14.80
CA ASP A 215 -22.85 -9.40 -13.84
C ASP A 215 -21.48 -9.99 -14.11
N MET A 216 -20.66 -10.08 -13.07
CA MET A 216 -19.38 -10.75 -13.13
C MET A 216 -19.05 -11.43 -11.81
N LYS A 217 -18.66 -12.69 -11.89
CA LYS A 217 -18.24 -13.50 -10.74
C LYS A 217 -17.07 -14.40 -11.08
N LEU A 218 -16.25 -14.66 -10.06
CA LEU A 218 -15.23 -15.69 -10.09
C LEU A 218 -15.84 -16.96 -9.52
N VAL A 219 -15.63 -18.08 -10.21
CA VAL A 219 -15.96 -19.41 -9.67
C VAL A 219 -14.65 -20.09 -9.31
N MET A 220 -14.54 -20.52 -8.06
CA MET A 220 -13.36 -21.15 -7.50
C MET A 220 -13.38 -22.66 -7.80
N LYS A 221 -12.21 -23.31 -7.71
CA LYS A 221 -12.05 -24.76 -7.93
C LYS A 221 -12.84 -25.63 -6.94
N ASP A 222 -13.18 -25.09 -5.77
CA ASP A 222 -14.06 -25.74 -4.78
C ASP A 222 -15.56 -25.53 -5.06
N GLY A 223 -15.90 -24.80 -6.13
CA GLY A 223 -17.26 -24.46 -6.53
C GLY A 223 -17.84 -23.23 -5.84
N SER A 224 -17.12 -22.58 -4.94
CA SER A 224 -17.56 -21.31 -4.35
C SER A 224 -17.53 -20.17 -5.37
N GLU A 225 -18.40 -19.18 -5.20
CA GLU A 225 -18.52 -18.03 -6.10
C GLU A 225 -18.20 -16.73 -5.36
N ILE A 226 -17.44 -15.86 -6.01
CA ILE A 226 -17.14 -14.51 -5.54
C ILE A 226 -17.71 -13.52 -6.54
N GLU A 227 -18.78 -12.83 -6.15
CA GLU A 227 -19.37 -11.75 -6.94
C GLU A 227 -18.46 -10.52 -6.94
N ILE A 228 -18.16 -10.01 -8.14
CA ILE A 228 -17.24 -8.87 -8.33
C ILE A 228 -17.95 -7.66 -8.96
N ILE A 229 -18.92 -7.87 -9.87
CA ILE A 229 -19.81 -6.82 -10.41
C ILE A 229 -21.24 -7.37 -10.44
N ASN A 230 -22.22 -6.55 -10.09
CA ASN A 230 -23.64 -6.89 -10.14
C ASN A 230 -24.48 -5.77 -10.76
N ASP A 231 -25.76 -6.05 -11.05
CA ASP A 231 -26.65 -5.12 -11.76
C ASP A 231 -26.84 -3.78 -11.02
N ASP A 232 -26.73 -3.77 -9.69
CA ASP A 232 -26.82 -2.55 -8.88
C ASP A 232 -25.58 -1.65 -9.04
N ASN A 233 -24.45 -2.21 -9.48
CA ASN A 233 -23.16 -1.53 -9.67
C ASN A 233 -22.51 -1.89 -11.02
N TYR A 234 -23.31 -1.95 -12.09
CA TYR A 234 -22.81 -2.26 -13.42
C TYR A 234 -21.78 -1.22 -13.89
N VAL A 235 -20.86 -1.66 -14.75
CA VAL A 235 -19.77 -0.84 -15.25
C VAL A 235 -19.89 -0.71 -16.76
N SER A 236 -19.91 0.53 -17.24
CA SER A 236 -19.79 0.81 -18.67
C SER A 236 -18.37 1.28 -18.96
N LEU A 237 -17.64 0.47 -19.73
CA LEU A 237 -16.34 0.87 -20.24
C LEU A 237 -16.57 1.88 -21.37
N SER A 238 -16.31 3.17 -21.09
CA SER A 238 -16.36 4.25 -22.07
C SER A 238 -14.95 4.77 -22.34
N SER A 239 -14.74 5.39 -23.51
CA SER A 239 -13.41 5.77 -23.97
C SER A 239 -12.84 6.86 -23.07
N SER A 240 -11.65 6.65 -22.51
CA SER A 240 -10.84 7.75 -22.00
C SER A 240 -10.12 8.42 -23.18
N ASN A 241 -10.70 9.49 -23.71
CA ASN A 241 -9.98 10.35 -24.66
C ASN A 241 -9.00 11.22 -23.87
N GLU A 242 -7.73 10.83 -23.83
CA GLU A 242 -6.63 11.75 -23.51
C GLU A 242 -5.52 11.49 -24.54
N ASP A 243 -5.33 12.48 -25.44
CA ASP A 243 -4.33 12.58 -26.52
C ASP A 243 -4.45 11.66 -27.76
N GLY A 244 -5.18 12.18 -28.75
CA GLY A 244 -4.70 12.41 -30.13
C GLY A 244 -4.39 11.24 -31.06
N ASP A 245 -3.67 10.21 -30.59
CA ASP A 245 -3.05 9.20 -31.49
C ASP A 245 -2.87 7.80 -30.87
N LYS A 246 -3.32 7.55 -29.64
CA LYS A 246 -3.27 6.19 -29.04
C LYS A 246 -4.61 5.47 -29.19
N LYS A 247 -4.56 4.18 -29.57
CA LYS A 247 -5.72 3.27 -29.57
C LYS A 247 -6.50 3.44 -28.27
N SER A 248 -7.77 3.81 -28.36
CA SER A 248 -8.67 3.87 -27.21
C SER A 248 -8.92 2.45 -26.70
N SER A 249 -8.17 2.04 -25.68
CA SER A 249 -8.53 0.90 -24.84
C SER A 249 -9.64 1.34 -23.89
N TYR A 250 -10.63 0.47 -23.72
CA TYR A 250 -11.73 0.65 -22.79
C TYR A 250 -11.39 -0.14 -21.53
N VAL A 251 -10.93 0.54 -20.49
CA VAL A 251 -10.34 -0.09 -19.29
C VAL A 251 -11.17 0.18 -18.04
N TYR A 252 -11.31 -0.85 -17.21
CA TYR A 252 -11.82 -0.75 -15.85
C TYR A 252 -11.01 -1.64 -14.94
N ASN A 253 -10.56 -1.10 -13.82
CA ASN A 253 -9.90 -1.82 -12.75
C ASN A 253 -10.62 -1.59 -11.44
N GLN A 254 -10.51 -2.57 -10.54
CA GLN A 254 -11.13 -2.49 -9.23
C GLN A 254 -10.42 -3.41 -8.24
N PHE A 255 -10.24 -2.94 -7.01
CA PHE A 255 -9.82 -3.77 -5.89
C PHE A 255 -10.92 -4.75 -5.47
N PHE A 256 -10.54 -5.96 -5.09
CA PHE A 256 -11.45 -6.84 -4.37
C PHE A 256 -11.73 -6.31 -2.96
N LYS A 257 -12.91 -6.63 -2.43
CA LYS A 257 -13.24 -6.31 -1.01
C LYS A 257 -12.32 -7.03 -0.03
N LYS A 258 -11.74 -8.16 -0.43
CA LYS A 258 -10.75 -8.97 0.30
C LYS A 258 -9.79 -9.58 -0.72
N PHE A 259 -8.54 -9.79 -0.34
CA PHE A 259 -7.57 -10.44 -1.23
C PHE A 259 -8.01 -11.85 -1.60
N ILE A 260 -7.74 -12.24 -2.86
CA ILE A 260 -8.17 -13.52 -3.42
C ILE A 260 -6.95 -14.34 -3.83
N ASP A 261 -6.98 -15.64 -3.54
CA ASP A 261 -6.02 -16.60 -4.07
C ASP A 261 -6.36 -16.94 -5.52
N CYS A 262 -5.69 -16.29 -6.47
CA CYS A 262 -5.97 -16.44 -7.91
C CYS A 262 -5.72 -17.86 -8.41
N SER A 263 -4.77 -18.60 -7.79
CA SER A 263 -4.47 -19.99 -8.16
C SER A 263 -5.66 -20.95 -7.97
N LYS A 264 -6.66 -20.52 -7.19
CA LYS A 264 -7.89 -21.27 -6.92
C LYS A 264 -9.06 -20.85 -7.82
N VAL A 265 -8.90 -19.87 -8.71
CA VAL A 265 -9.92 -19.51 -9.69
C VAL A 265 -9.98 -20.61 -10.76
N ASP A 266 -11.19 -21.08 -11.06
CA ASP A 266 -11.45 -22.07 -12.13
C ASP A 266 -11.90 -21.35 -13.41
N LYS A 267 -12.85 -20.43 -13.25
CA LYS A 267 -13.50 -19.74 -14.38
C LYS A 267 -14.08 -18.41 -13.96
N VAL A 268 -14.29 -17.55 -14.94
CA VAL A 268 -14.99 -16.28 -14.83
C VAL A 268 -16.35 -16.42 -15.51
N VAL A 269 -17.41 -16.03 -14.82
CA VAL A 269 -18.72 -15.82 -15.45
C VAL A 269 -18.91 -14.32 -15.62
N CYS A 270 -19.20 -13.88 -16.85
CA CYS A 270 -19.44 -12.48 -17.17
C CYS A 270 -20.66 -12.38 -18.09
N ASN A 271 -21.67 -11.61 -17.68
CA ASN A 271 -22.94 -11.42 -18.38
C ASN A 271 -23.58 -12.74 -18.85
N GLY A 272 -23.59 -13.75 -17.97
CA GLY A 272 -24.16 -15.08 -18.25
C GLY A 272 -23.29 -16.02 -19.11
N HIS A 273 -22.09 -15.61 -19.53
CA HIS A 273 -21.15 -16.44 -20.26
C HIS A 273 -19.98 -16.90 -19.39
N THR A 274 -19.53 -18.15 -19.58
CA THR A 274 -18.41 -18.73 -18.82
C THR A 274 -17.12 -18.71 -19.65
N TYR A 275 -16.01 -18.34 -19.01
CA TYR A 275 -14.67 -18.26 -19.58
C TYR A 275 -13.69 -18.96 -18.63
N SER A 276 -12.99 -20.00 -19.10
CA SER A 276 -11.97 -20.69 -18.30
C SER A 276 -10.71 -19.85 -18.17
N VAL A 277 -10.06 -19.95 -17.02
CA VAL A 277 -8.66 -19.52 -16.89
C VAL A 277 -7.82 -20.48 -17.72
N ALA A 278 -6.88 -19.96 -18.51
CA ALA A 278 -5.99 -20.82 -19.29
C ALA A 278 -5.04 -21.57 -18.33
N ASP A 279 -4.93 -22.89 -18.51
CA ASP A 279 -3.96 -23.73 -17.78
C ASP A 279 -2.50 -23.31 -18.07
#